data_AF-A0A1B0B8M6-F1
#
_entry.id   AF-A0A1B0B8M6-F1
#
_cell.length_a   1.000
_cell.length_b   1.000
_cell.length_c   1.000
_cell.angle_alpha   90.00
_cell.angle_beta   90.00
_cell.angle_gamma   90.00
#
_symmetry.space_group_name_H-M   'P 1'
#
loop_
_entity.id
_entity.type
_entity.pdbx_description
1 polymer ?
#
loop_
_entity_poly.entity_id
_entity_poly.type
_entity_poly.pdbx_seq_one_letter_code
_entity_poly.pdbx_strand_id
1 'polypeptide(L)'
;MDAGYFWIDTELLDLIKQAKGHQGKCLQIIASENFPSPAVLQRLSSCLHNEHSEGLPDKIYYRGNQLNAKVALLAKWRAVEAFRLSPEKWGC
;
A
#
# COMPACT_ATOMS: atom_id res chain seq x y z
N MET A 1 -5.79 2.60 11.47
CA MET A 1 -7.12 2.22 10.94
C MET A 1 -8.06 2.39 12.09
N ASP A 2 -8.87 3.44 12.04
CA ASP A 2 -9.79 3.75 13.12
C ASP A 2 -10.73 2.57 13.34
N ALA A 3 -10.64 1.98 14.52
CA ALA A 3 -11.33 0.77 14.95
C ALA A 3 -12.86 0.98 15.16
N GLY A 4 -13.47 1.91 14.43
CA GLY A 4 -14.76 2.51 14.80
C GLY A 4 -15.99 2.01 14.05
N TYR A 5 -15.83 1.28 12.94
CA TYR A 5 -16.93 1.05 11.99
C TYR A 5 -17.21 -0.42 11.67
N PHE A 6 -16.73 -1.34 12.51
CA PHE A 6 -16.96 -2.79 12.36
C PHE A 6 -18.46 -3.19 12.37
N TRP A 7 -19.33 -2.30 12.86
CA TRP A 7 -20.77 -2.49 12.89
C TRP A 7 -21.47 -2.12 11.57
N ILE A 8 -20.79 -1.45 10.63
CA ILE A 8 -21.39 -1.02 9.35
C ILE A 8 -21.70 -2.23 8.46
N ASP A 9 -20.80 -3.22 8.44
CA ASP A 9 -20.95 -4.43 7.63
C ASP A 9 -20.42 -5.64 8.40
N THR A 10 -21.30 -6.23 9.22
CA THR A 10 -20.96 -7.38 10.06
C THR A 10 -20.79 -8.66 9.25
N GLU A 11 -21.50 -8.79 8.12
CA GLU A 11 -21.40 -9.96 7.24
C GLU A 11 -20.01 -10.04 6.60
N LEU A 12 -19.53 -8.93 6.02
CA LEU A 12 -18.18 -8.86 5.47
C LEU A 12 -17.11 -9.06 6.55
N LEU A 13 -17.29 -8.47 7.73
CA LEU A 13 -16.35 -8.63 8.84
C LEU A 13 -16.20 -10.10 9.25
N ASP A 14 -17.29 -10.85 9.30
CA ASP A 14 -17.25 -12.26 9.66
C ASP A 14 -16.58 -13.12 8.59
N LEU A 15 -16.77 -12.81 7.30
CA LEU A 15 -16.02 -13.44 6.21
C LEU A 15 -14.52 -13.13 6.30
N ILE A 16 -14.12 -11.89 6.62
CA ILE A 16 -12.71 -11.51 6.82
C ILE A 16 -12.09 -12.27 7.98
N LYS A 17 -12.80 -12.43 9.11
CA LYS A 17 -12.32 -13.23 10.25
C LYS A 17 -12.13 -14.70 9.88
N GLN A 18 -13.08 -15.28 9.14
CA GLN A 18 -12.97 -16.65 8.65
C GLN A 18 -11.77 -16.82 7.71
N ALA A 19 -11.59 -15.90 6.75
CA ALA A 19 -10.44 -15.90 5.84
C ALA A 19 -9.10 -15.81 6.58
N LYS A 20 -8.97 -14.88 7.53
CA LYS A 20 -7.77 -14.76 8.38
C LYS A 20 -7.51 -16.03 9.19
N GLY A 21 -8.56 -16.63 9.76
CA GLY A 21 -8.47 -17.88 10.50
C GLY A 21 -8.04 -19.07 9.62
N HIS A 22 -8.52 -19.12 8.38
CA HIS A 22 -8.11 -20.13 7.40
C HIS A 22 -6.64 -19.97 7.01
N GLN A 23 -6.22 -18.75 6.66
CA GLN A 23 -4.81 -18.47 6.33
C GLN A 23 -3.84 -18.86 7.45
N GLY A 24 -4.22 -18.68 8.71
CA GLY A 24 -3.41 -19.07 9.87
C GLY A 24 -3.38 -20.58 10.18
N LYS A 25 -4.27 -21.38 9.57
CA LYS A 25 -4.37 -22.83 9.79
C LYS A 25 -3.84 -23.65 8.60
N CYS A 26 -3.59 -23.01 7.47
CA CYS A 26 -3.16 -23.66 6.23
C CYS A 26 -1.70 -23.35 5.93
N LEU A 27 -0.95 -24.37 5.52
CA LEU A 27 0.38 -24.18 4.95
C LEU A 27 0.23 -23.57 3.55
N GLN A 28 0.64 -22.31 3.40
CA GLN A 28 0.62 -21.63 2.11
C GLN A 28 1.85 -22.00 1.29
N ILE A 29 1.63 -22.75 0.20
CA ILE A 29 2.68 -23.26 -0.69
C ILE A 29 2.64 -22.63 -2.09
N ILE A 30 1.79 -21.63 -2.29
CA ILE A 30 1.73 -20.88 -3.55
C ILE A 30 2.92 -19.92 -3.59
N ALA A 31 3.86 -20.17 -4.50
CA ALA A 31 5.16 -19.51 -4.52
C ALA A 31 5.12 -17.97 -4.64
N SER A 32 4.04 -17.41 -5.21
CA SER A 32 3.87 -15.97 -5.39
C SER A 32 3.06 -15.29 -4.29
N GLU A 33 2.45 -16.05 -3.37
CA GLU A 33 1.68 -15.48 -2.26
C GLU A 33 2.57 -15.13 -1.07
N ASN A 34 2.17 -14.12 -0.32
CA ASN A 34 2.91 -13.66 0.86
C ASN A 34 2.00 -12.92 1.84
N PHE A 35 2.47 -12.77 3.08
CA PHE A 35 1.79 -12.03 4.13
C PHE A 35 2.47 -10.68 4.37
N PRO A 36 1.87 -9.55 3.95
CA PRO A 36 2.45 -8.23 4.20
C PRO A 36 2.42 -7.88 5.70
N SER A 37 3.35 -7.03 6.12
CA SER A 37 3.39 -6.58 7.51
C SER A 37 2.17 -5.70 7.86
N PRO A 38 1.73 -5.67 9.13
CA PRO A 38 0.65 -4.78 9.56
C PRO A 38 0.90 -3.31 9.25
N ALA A 39 2.18 -2.90 9.25
CA ALA A 39 2.58 -1.56 8.89
C ALA A 39 2.22 -1.22 7.43
N VAL A 40 2.48 -2.13 6.48
CA VAL A 40 2.12 -1.94 5.06
C VAL A 40 0.61 -1.85 4.89
N LEU A 41 -0.14 -2.78 5.50
CA LEU A 41 -1.60 -2.79 5.43
C LEU A 41 -2.22 -1.49 5.96
N GLN A 42 -1.71 -0.96 7.08
CA GLN A 42 -2.20 0.29 7.65
C GLN A 42 -2.00 1.49 6.71
N ARG A 43 -0.92 1.53 5.91
CA ARG A 43 -0.66 2.64 4.98
C ARG A 43 -1.46 2.49 3.70
N LEU A 44 -1.75 1.26 3.27
CA LEU A 44 -2.55 0.99 2.07
C LEU A 44 -3.96 1.58 2.15
N SER A 45 -4.60 1.53 3.33
CA SER A 45 -5.91 2.14 3.58
C SER A 45 -5.79 3.48 4.33
N SER A 46 -4.88 4.34 3.88
CA SER A 46 -4.77 5.72 4.38
C SER A 46 -5.47 6.70 3.45
N CYS A 47 -5.64 7.94 3.88
CA CYS A 47 -6.28 8.99 3.08
C CYS A 47 -5.66 9.22 1.69
N LEU A 48 -4.44 8.72 1.43
CA LEU A 48 -3.80 8.79 0.12
C LEU A 48 -4.61 8.09 -0.98
N HIS A 49 -5.46 7.10 -0.65
CA HIS A 49 -6.30 6.44 -1.66
C HIS A 49 -7.43 7.33 -2.20
N ASN A 50 -7.72 8.46 -1.56
CA ASN A 50 -8.78 9.39 -1.98
C ASN A 50 -8.35 10.31 -3.12
N GLU A 51 -7.03 10.43 -3.33
CA GLU A 51 -6.47 11.46 -4.19
C GLU A 51 -6.22 10.95 -5.60
N HIS A 52 -6.59 11.77 -6.58
CA HIS A 52 -6.29 11.50 -7.98
C HIS A 52 -5.03 12.27 -8.39
N SER A 53 -3.94 11.55 -8.65
CA SER A 53 -2.59 12.10 -8.83
C SER A 53 -1.98 11.75 -10.20
N GLU A 54 -2.73 11.91 -11.28
CA GLU A 54 -2.22 11.61 -12.63
C GLU A 54 -1.04 12.51 -13.00
N GLY A 55 -0.01 11.89 -13.59
CA GLY A 55 1.23 12.55 -14.02
C GLY A 55 2.46 12.04 -13.28
N LEU A 56 3.59 12.72 -13.48
CA LEU A 56 4.83 12.48 -12.74
C LEU A 56 4.93 13.46 -11.57
N PRO A 57 5.75 13.19 -10.53
CA PRO A 57 5.88 14.09 -9.37
C PRO A 57 6.22 15.54 -9.73
N ASP A 58 6.93 15.77 -10.83
CA ASP A 58 7.31 17.08 -11.39
C ASP A 58 6.30 17.63 -12.40
N LYS A 59 5.35 16.82 -12.87
CA LYS A 59 4.37 17.12 -13.93
C LYS A 59 3.02 16.49 -13.59
N ILE A 60 2.34 17.06 -12.60
CA ILE A 60 1.01 16.59 -12.18
C ILE A 60 -0.08 17.42 -12.86
N TYR A 61 -1.11 16.74 -13.39
CA TYR A 61 -2.23 17.39 -14.07
C TYR A 61 -3.21 18.07 -13.10
N TYR A 62 -3.38 17.51 -11.90
CA TYR A 62 -4.33 17.97 -10.89
C TYR A 62 -3.65 18.69 -9.72
N ARG A 63 -4.24 19.81 -9.28
CA ARG A 63 -3.75 20.58 -8.12
C ARG A 63 -3.92 19.80 -6.81
N GLY A 64 -3.18 20.18 -5.76
CA GLY A 64 -3.31 19.61 -4.40
C GLY A 64 -2.48 18.35 -4.15
N ASN A 65 -1.75 17.86 -5.15
CA ASN A 65 -1.01 16.61 -5.06
C ASN A 65 0.44 16.73 -4.54
N GLN A 66 0.80 17.83 -3.87
CA GLN A 66 2.17 18.04 -3.40
C GLN A 66 2.62 16.95 -2.40
N LEU A 67 1.71 16.40 -1.61
CA LEU A 67 2.01 15.30 -0.68
C LEU A 67 2.13 13.96 -1.43
N ASN A 68 1.24 13.66 -2.37
CA ASN A 68 1.35 12.46 -3.21
C ASN A 68 2.65 12.44 -4.02
N ALA A 69 3.07 13.59 -4.55
CA ALA A 69 4.36 13.74 -5.22
C ALA A 69 5.54 13.33 -4.31
N LYS A 70 5.54 13.78 -3.05
CA LYS A 70 6.57 13.42 -2.06
C LYS A 70 6.56 11.93 -1.73
N VAL A 71 5.38 11.33 -1.61
CA VAL A 71 5.23 9.88 -1.37
C VAL A 71 5.79 9.09 -2.55
N ALA A 72 5.44 9.47 -3.78
CA ALA A 72 5.94 8.83 -5.00
C ALA A 72 7.47 8.93 -5.12
N LEU A 73 8.04 10.11 -4.86
CA LEU A 73 9.50 10.29 -4.83
C LEU A 73 10.14 9.42 -3.75
N LEU A 74 9.62 9.41 -2.52
CA LEU A 74 10.15 8.57 -1.44
C LEU A 74 10.13 7.08 -1.81
N ALA A 75 9.06 6.61 -2.46
CA ALA A 75 8.97 5.23 -2.93
C ALA A 75 10.03 4.92 -3.99
N LYS A 76 10.24 5.82 -4.96
CA LYS A 76 11.26 5.67 -6.01
C LYS A 76 12.66 5.60 -5.42
N TRP A 77 13.00 6.52 -4.52
CA TRP A 77 14.30 6.52 -3.83
C TRP A 77 14.55 5.23 -3.06
N ARG A 78 13.56 4.76 -2.29
CA ARG A 78 13.67 3.50 -1.54
C ARG A 78 13.77 2.27 -2.43
N ALA A 79 13.15 2.28 -3.60
CA ALA A 79 13.28 1.18 -4.56
C ALA A 79 14.73 1.08 -5.08
N VAL A 80 15.31 2.19 -5.51
CA VAL A 80 16.71 2.25 -5.96
C VAL A 80 17.65 1.78 -4.84
N GLU A 81 17.43 2.24 -3.61
CA GLU A 81 18.21 1.84 -2.44
C GLU A 81 18.07 0.34 -2.13
N ALA A 82 16.85 -0.19 -2.11
CA ALA A 82 16.57 -1.59 -1.77
C ALA A 82 17.28 -2.58 -2.72
N PHE A 83 17.40 -2.21 -3.99
CA PHE A 83 18.11 -3.00 -5.00
C PHE A 83 19.57 -2.59 -5.21
N ARG A 84 20.09 -1.65 -4.40
CA ARG A 84 21.47 -1.13 -4.49
C ARG A 84 21.83 -0.61 -5.88
N LEU A 85 20.88 0.07 -6.52
CA LEU A 85 21.03 0.58 -7.87
C LEU A 85 21.66 1.97 -7.88
N SER A 86 22.35 2.30 -8.97
CA SER A 86 22.85 3.65 -9.21
C SER A 86 21.70 4.55 -9.66
N PRO A 87 21.38 5.65 -8.94
CA PRO A 87 20.28 6.56 -9.30
C PRO A 87 20.42 7.12 -10.72
N GLU A 88 21.65 7.44 -11.13
CA GLU A 88 21.97 7.96 -12.47
C GLU A 88 21.62 6.99 -13.62
N LYS A 89 21.62 5.68 -13.35
CA LYS A 89 21.41 4.64 -14.38
C LYS A 89 20.01 4.04 -14.35
N TRP A 90 19.38 4.00 -13.19
CA TRP A 90 18.11 3.30 -12.96
C TRP A 90 16.94 4.25 -12.63
N GLY A 91 17.20 5.56 -12.69
CA GLY A 91 16.21 6.62 -12.56
C GLY A 91 15.97 7.04 -11.12
N CYS A 92 16.08 8.35 -10.88
CA CYS A 92 15.48 9.10 -9.78
C CYS A 92 14.64 10.25 -10.33
#